data_AF-A0AAD7N195-F1
#
_entry.id   AF-A0AAD7N195-F1
#
_cell.length_a   1.000
_cell.length_b   1.000
_cell.length_c   1.000
_cell.angle_alpha   90.00
_cell.angle_beta   90.00
_cell.angle_gamma   90.00
#
_symmetry.space_group_name_H-M   'P 1'
#
loop_
_entity.id
_entity.type
_entity.pdbx_description
1 polymer ?
#
loop_
_entity_poly.entity_id
_entity_poly.type
_entity_poly.pdbx_seq_one_letter_code
_entity_poly.pdbx_strand_id
1 'polypeptide(L)'
;MSVIDLSLPLSDVLREGTKKAHEEVEVSPAAAAMLRGELDKEEYARFLMMLWHIYDTFERGLERHQNHPVLEPTYNPTLLARAPPLSADIAYLLGVPESAWKSHRIHVQLQAAQPPALAAYVARIQAIADAPDPSPLLAHAYVRYLGDLSGGQSIQRALAKAYGLTMGGAGLSFYSFKELTSSKPANQGEMKRIKDWFRAGMNKGAGDNQDVKAAVMEEASRVFDYTGTIFKEINLEKESKVVFDADSDTGSRTYSIASVVAVVLAVCIGHFILTVGGFTGERGYEKLIAAEEWFSTKLRG
;
A
#
# COMPACT_ATOMS: atom_id res chain seq x y z
N MET A 1 -19.26 11.02 18.63
CA MET A 1 -17.81 10.89 18.36
C MET A 1 -17.14 10.52 19.68
N SER A 2 -16.31 9.49 19.73
CA SER A 2 -15.52 9.23 20.93
C SER A 2 -14.57 10.41 21.14
N VAL A 3 -14.50 10.92 22.37
CA VAL A 3 -13.50 11.92 22.74
C VAL A 3 -12.13 11.24 22.62
N ILE A 4 -11.23 11.80 21.79
CA ILE A 4 -9.88 11.28 21.62
C ILE A 4 -9.04 11.67 22.84
N ASP A 5 -8.40 10.70 23.48
CA ASP A 5 -7.53 10.94 24.65
C ASP A 5 -6.13 11.40 24.21
N LEU A 6 -5.88 12.71 24.29
CA LEU A 6 -4.60 13.33 23.92
C LEU A 6 -3.47 13.08 24.95
N SER A 7 -3.76 12.44 26.08
CA SER A 7 -2.71 12.01 27.01
C SER A 7 -1.93 10.81 26.48
N LEU A 8 -2.52 10.03 25.57
CA LEU A 8 -1.88 8.88 24.94
C LEU A 8 -0.70 9.29 24.02
N PRO A 9 0.22 8.36 23.71
CA PRO A 9 1.23 8.58 22.68
C PRO A 9 0.58 8.96 21.34
N LEU A 10 1.20 9.87 20.58
CA LEU A 10 0.65 10.37 19.31
C LEU A 10 0.29 9.23 18.33
N SER A 11 1.06 8.15 18.31
CA SER A 11 0.77 6.98 17.47
C SER A 11 -0.57 6.32 17.80
N ASP A 12 -0.97 6.31 19.09
CA ASP A 12 -2.23 5.74 19.54
C ASP A 12 -3.39 6.72 19.30
N VAL A 13 -3.18 8.01 19.60
CA VAL A 13 -4.11 9.11 19.26
C VAL A 13 -4.51 9.04 17.78
N LEU A 14 -3.53 8.96 16.89
CA LEU A 14 -3.78 8.89 15.44
C LEU A 14 -4.46 7.59 15.05
N ARG A 15 -3.98 6.43 15.54
CA ARG A 15 -4.56 5.12 15.20
C ARG A 15 -6.05 5.06 15.55
N GLU A 16 -6.42 5.55 16.73
CA GLU A 16 -7.80 5.53 17.21
C GLU A 16 -8.64 6.59 16.52
N GLY A 17 -8.12 7.81 16.42
CA GLY A 17 -8.81 8.94 15.83
C GLY A 17 -9.10 8.80 14.34
N THR A 18 -8.22 8.11 13.59
CA THR A 18 -8.37 7.96 12.14
C THR A 18 -8.97 6.62 11.72
N LYS A 19 -9.30 5.73 12.65
CA LYS A 19 -9.77 4.36 12.34
C LYS A 19 -10.96 4.35 11.38
N LYS A 20 -12.00 5.14 11.67
CA LYS A 20 -13.22 5.19 10.86
C LYS A 20 -12.93 5.72 9.45
N ALA A 21 -12.14 6.79 9.36
CA ALA A 21 -11.79 7.41 8.07
C ALA A 21 -10.93 6.46 7.21
N HIS A 22 -10.05 5.67 7.84
CA HIS A 22 -9.31 4.61 7.16
C HIS A 22 -10.24 3.54 6.58
N GLU A 23 -11.17 3.01 7.38
CA GLU A 23 -12.15 2.01 6.92
C GLU A 23 -12.98 2.51 5.74
N GLU A 24 -13.41 3.78 5.77
CA GLU A 24 -14.19 4.40 4.68
C GLU A 24 -13.41 4.52 3.36
N VAL A 25 -12.12 4.87 3.42
CA VAL A 25 -11.26 4.94 2.24
C VAL A 25 -10.98 3.55 1.66
N GLU A 26 -10.72 2.56 2.52
CA GLU A 26 -10.39 1.19 2.12
C GLU A 26 -11.52 0.52 1.33
N VAL A 27 -12.78 0.77 1.71
CA VAL A 27 -13.95 0.19 1.04
C VAL A 27 -14.47 1.03 -0.14
N SER A 28 -13.77 2.11 -0.51
CA SER A 28 -14.21 2.97 -1.61
C SER A 28 -14.19 2.23 -2.96
N PRO A 29 -15.15 2.52 -3.88
CA PRO A 29 -15.22 1.85 -5.18
C PRO A 29 -13.92 1.97 -6.00
N ALA A 30 -13.26 3.13 -5.94
CA ALA A 30 -12.01 3.39 -6.65
C ALA A 30 -10.83 2.60 -6.07
N ALA A 31 -10.69 2.52 -4.74
CA ALA A 31 -9.70 1.66 -4.11
C ALA A 31 -9.92 0.18 -4.48
N ALA A 32 -11.19 -0.25 -4.48
CA ALA A 32 -11.56 -1.60 -4.85
C ALA A 32 -11.26 -1.90 -6.34
N ALA A 33 -11.57 -0.97 -7.25
CA ALA A 33 -11.26 -1.09 -8.68
C ALA A 33 -9.75 -1.16 -8.94
N MET A 34 -8.96 -0.32 -8.26
CA MET A 34 -7.49 -0.36 -8.31
C MET A 34 -6.95 -1.72 -7.84
N LEU A 35 -7.46 -2.24 -6.72
CA LEU A 35 -7.05 -3.54 -6.17
C LEU A 35 -7.50 -4.74 -7.03
N ARG A 36 -8.57 -4.59 -7.80
CA ARG A 36 -9.00 -5.59 -8.79
C ARG A 36 -8.30 -5.47 -10.14
N GLY A 37 -7.50 -4.41 -10.35
CA GLY A 37 -6.81 -4.19 -11.62
C GLY A 37 -7.74 -3.71 -12.74
N GLU A 38 -8.84 -3.06 -12.39
CA GLU A 38 -9.89 -2.64 -13.34
C GLU A 38 -9.60 -1.27 -13.97
N LEU A 39 -8.61 -0.53 -13.47
CA LEU A 39 -8.21 0.73 -14.07
C LEU A 39 -7.41 0.48 -15.35
N ASP A 40 -7.63 1.30 -16.38
CA ASP A 40 -6.73 1.30 -17.53
C ASP A 40 -5.34 1.84 -17.15
N LYS A 41 -4.31 1.43 -17.89
CA LYS A 41 -2.91 1.78 -17.60
C LYS A 41 -2.65 3.30 -17.61
N GLU A 42 -3.31 4.04 -18.51
CA GLU A 42 -3.14 5.48 -18.60
C GLU A 42 -3.81 6.21 -17.43
N GLU A 43 -4.98 5.75 -17.00
CA GLU A 43 -5.67 6.26 -15.82
C GLU A 43 -4.90 5.95 -14.53
N TYR A 44 -4.31 4.75 -14.43
CA TYR A 44 -3.41 4.42 -13.33
C TYR A 44 -2.17 5.32 -13.33
N ALA A 45 -1.54 5.57 -14.49
CA ALA A 45 -0.44 6.52 -14.59
C ALA A 45 -0.87 7.95 -14.21
N ARG A 46 -2.07 8.39 -14.62
CA ARG A 46 -2.64 9.69 -14.22
C ARG A 46 -2.85 9.77 -12.70
N PHE A 47 -3.35 8.72 -12.08
CA PHE A 47 -3.48 8.62 -10.62
C PHE A 47 -2.11 8.72 -9.93
N LEU A 48 -1.09 8.00 -10.43
CA LEU A 48 0.27 8.11 -9.91
C LEU A 48 0.85 9.53 -10.07
N MET A 49 0.53 10.26 -11.13
CA MET A 49 0.94 11.66 -11.27
C MET A 49 0.30 12.56 -10.19
N MET A 50 -0.97 12.33 -9.85
CA MET A 50 -1.61 13.06 -8.74
C MET A 50 -0.93 12.73 -7.41
N LEU A 51 -0.63 11.45 -7.16
CA LEU A 51 0.16 11.04 -6.00
C LEU A 51 1.54 11.71 -6.00
N TRP A 52 2.26 11.70 -7.13
CA TRP A 52 3.58 12.31 -7.24
C TRP A 52 3.56 13.77 -6.78
N HIS A 53 2.59 14.57 -7.23
CA HIS A 53 2.45 15.96 -6.78
C HIS A 53 2.22 16.08 -5.28
N ILE A 54 1.43 15.19 -4.67
CA ILE A 54 1.18 15.17 -3.22
C ILE A 54 2.47 14.82 -2.47
N TYR A 55 3.12 13.70 -2.82
CA TYR A 55 4.35 13.23 -2.17
C TYR A 55 5.48 14.24 -2.32
N ASP A 56 5.73 14.71 -3.53
CA ASP A 56 6.77 15.69 -3.82
C ASP A 56 6.55 17.01 -3.05
N THR A 57 5.30 17.39 -2.80
CA THR A 57 5.00 18.61 -2.04
C THR A 57 5.29 18.42 -0.54
N PHE A 58 4.77 17.36 0.09
CA PHE A 58 4.99 17.21 1.53
C PHE A 58 6.43 16.76 1.83
N GLU A 59 7.09 16.01 0.95
CA GLU A 59 8.49 15.61 1.11
C GLU A 59 9.43 16.82 1.06
N ARG A 60 9.19 17.79 0.16
CA ARG A 60 9.91 19.07 0.16
C ARG A 60 9.63 19.90 1.41
N GLY A 61 8.40 19.83 1.94
CA GLY A 61 8.05 20.42 3.23
C GLY A 61 8.82 19.79 4.39
N LEU A 62 8.92 18.46 4.44
CA LEU A 62 9.69 17.72 5.43
C LEU A 62 11.19 18.03 5.33
N GLU A 63 11.74 18.12 4.12
CA GLU A 63 13.15 18.47 3.89
C GLU A 63 13.46 19.88 4.42
N ARG A 64 12.61 20.86 4.11
CA ARG A 64 12.73 22.24 4.61
C ARG A 64 12.75 22.29 6.14
N HIS A 65 11.94 21.45 6.79
CA HIS A 65 11.75 21.43 8.24
C HIS A 65 12.38 20.21 8.92
N GLN A 66 13.41 19.62 8.31
CA GLN A 66 14.01 18.36 8.77
C GLN A 66 14.59 18.41 10.19
N ASN A 67 14.93 19.60 10.69
CA ASN A 67 15.45 19.82 12.03
C ASN A 67 14.37 20.27 13.03
N HIS A 68 13.10 20.37 12.61
CA HIS A 68 12.00 20.74 13.51
C HIS A 68 11.80 19.61 14.54
N PRO A 69 11.71 19.91 15.86
CA PRO A 69 11.70 18.87 16.90
C PRO A 69 10.60 17.81 16.75
N VAL A 70 9.45 18.19 16.20
CA VAL A 70 8.33 17.25 15.96
C VAL A 70 8.57 16.36 14.72
N LEU A 71 9.30 16.84 13.72
CA LEU A 71 9.46 16.18 12.41
C LEU A 71 10.75 15.36 12.32
N GLU A 72 11.85 15.88 12.89
CA GLU A 72 13.20 15.31 12.87
C GLU A 72 13.23 13.81 13.23
N PRO A 73 12.52 13.32 14.28
CA PRO A 73 12.61 11.92 14.67
C PRO A 73 12.07 10.91 13.64
N THR A 74 11.28 11.39 12.67
CA THR A 74 10.68 10.57 11.60
C THR A 74 11.31 10.83 10.24
N TYR A 75 12.26 11.77 10.14
CA TYR A 75 12.84 12.17 8.88
C TYR A 75 13.93 11.19 8.42
N ASN A 76 13.60 10.39 7.39
CA ASN A 76 14.55 9.49 6.72
C ASN A 76 14.18 9.38 5.24
N PRO A 77 14.60 10.34 4.39
CA PRO A 77 14.19 10.38 2.98
C PRO A 77 14.71 9.16 2.19
N THR A 78 15.91 8.66 2.50
CA THR A 78 16.48 7.47 1.85
C THR A 78 15.61 6.22 2.03
N LEU A 79 14.90 6.14 3.16
CA LEU A 79 14.00 5.04 3.49
C LEU A 79 12.58 5.28 2.98
N LEU A 80 12.04 6.47 3.22
CA LEU A 80 10.60 6.73 3.11
C LEU A 80 10.19 7.52 1.87
N ALA A 81 11.04 8.38 1.31
CA ALA A 81 10.63 9.25 0.20
C ALA A 81 10.11 8.43 -0.99
N ARG A 82 8.97 8.83 -1.53
CA ARG A 82 8.21 8.15 -2.58
C ARG A 82 8.12 8.97 -3.86
N ALA A 83 8.36 10.28 -3.85
CA ALA A 83 8.34 11.07 -5.08
C ALA A 83 9.34 10.55 -6.14
N PRO A 84 10.59 10.17 -5.79
CA PRO A 84 11.50 9.59 -6.77
C PRO A 84 11.02 8.26 -7.39
N PRO A 85 10.63 7.21 -6.62
CA PRO A 85 10.13 5.99 -7.24
C PRO A 85 8.79 6.18 -7.98
N LEU A 86 7.93 7.11 -7.57
CA LEU A 86 6.74 7.48 -8.34
C LEU A 86 7.10 8.05 -9.71
N SER A 87 8.07 8.97 -9.78
CA SER A 87 8.58 9.55 -11.03
C SER A 87 9.08 8.45 -11.99
N ALA A 88 9.90 7.52 -11.48
CA ALA A 88 10.42 6.39 -12.25
C ALA A 88 9.29 5.44 -12.73
N ASP A 89 8.33 5.12 -11.87
CA ASP A 89 7.21 4.24 -12.22
C ASP A 89 6.28 4.87 -13.26
N ILE A 90 5.97 6.16 -13.15
CA ILE A 90 5.18 6.90 -14.15
C ILE A 90 5.87 6.85 -15.51
N ALA A 91 7.17 7.14 -15.56
CA ALA A 91 7.94 7.10 -16.79
C ALA A 91 7.93 5.71 -17.44
N TYR A 92 8.12 4.67 -16.64
CA TYR A 92 8.07 3.28 -17.10
C TYR A 92 6.69 2.90 -17.64
N LEU A 93 5.61 3.25 -16.94
CA LEU A 93 4.25 2.95 -17.38
C LEU A 93 3.90 3.64 -18.71
N LEU A 94 4.42 4.84 -18.94
CA LEU A 94 4.23 5.58 -20.18
C LEU A 94 5.19 5.16 -21.30
N GLY A 95 6.23 4.37 -21.00
CA GLY A 95 7.26 4.00 -21.96
C GLY A 95 8.13 5.17 -22.43
N VAL A 96 8.37 6.15 -21.56
CA VAL A 96 9.16 7.35 -21.85
C VAL A 96 10.34 7.48 -20.89
N PRO A 97 11.42 8.22 -21.26
CA PRO A 97 12.46 8.57 -20.31
C PRO A 97 11.91 9.34 -19.12
N GLU A 98 12.50 9.17 -17.93
CA GLU A 98 12.03 9.86 -16.72
C GLU A 98 12.09 11.39 -16.85
N SER A 99 13.06 11.92 -17.60
CA SER A 99 13.14 13.36 -17.90
C SER A 99 11.98 13.88 -18.76
N ALA A 100 11.19 13.01 -19.39
CA ALA A 100 10.16 13.38 -20.35
C ALA A 100 8.72 13.17 -19.86
N TRP A 101 8.48 12.44 -18.76
CA TRP A 101 7.12 12.09 -18.36
C TRP A 101 6.26 13.32 -18.02
N LYS A 102 6.85 14.40 -17.49
CA LYS A 102 6.17 15.68 -17.23
C LYS A 102 5.76 16.42 -18.51
N SER A 103 6.35 16.09 -19.65
CA SER A 103 5.94 16.63 -20.96
C SER A 103 4.94 15.71 -21.68
N HIS A 104 4.62 14.54 -21.11
CA HIS A 104 3.65 13.62 -21.69
C HIS A 104 2.25 14.23 -21.68
N ARG A 105 1.44 13.95 -22.72
CA ARG A 105 0.10 14.54 -22.91
C ARG A 105 -0.81 14.40 -21.68
N ILE A 106 -0.72 13.29 -20.94
CA ILE A 106 -1.53 13.02 -19.74
C ILE A 106 -1.18 14.00 -18.61
N HIS A 107 0.12 14.25 -18.38
CA HIS A 107 0.56 15.20 -17.36
C HIS A 107 0.24 16.62 -17.75
N VAL A 108 0.48 16.99 -19.02
CA VAL A 108 0.13 18.32 -19.55
C VAL A 108 -1.36 18.60 -19.38
N GLN A 109 -2.22 17.63 -19.70
CA GLN A 109 -3.67 17.73 -19.48
C GLN A 109 -4.02 17.85 -17.99
N LEU A 110 -3.39 17.03 -17.13
CA LEU A 110 -3.58 17.11 -15.67
C LEU A 110 -3.17 18.49 -15.11
N GLN A 111 -2.16 19.14 -15.67
CA GLN A 111 -1.76 20.48 -15.24
C GLN A 111 -2.66 21.59 -15.82
N ALA A 112 -3.07 21.46 -17.09
CA ALA A 112 -3.93 22.45 -17.75
C ALA A 112 -5.35 22.48 -17.15
N ALA A 113 -5.86 21.34 -16.71
CA ALA A 113 -7.17 21.19 -16.06
C ALA A 113 -7.00 20.44 -14.74
N GLN A 114 -6.26 21.03 -13.80
CA GLN A 114 -5.97 20.40 -12.52
C GLN A 114 -7.26 20.15 -11.72
N PRO A 115 -7.49 18.92 -11.24
CA PRO A 115 -8.62 18.62 -10.38
C PRO A 115 -8.63 19.51 -9.13
N PRO A 116 -9.77 20.10 -8.75
CA PRO A 116 -9.87 20.92 -7.54
C PRO A 116 -9.42 20.18 -6.28
N ALA A 117 -9.67 18.87 -6.18
CA ALA A 117 -9.22 18.03 -5.08
C ALA A 117 -7.69 17.99 -4.96
N LEU A 118 -6.98 17.83 -6.09
CA LEU A 118 -5.51 17.84 -6.11
C LEU A 118 -4.96 19.22 -5.76
N ALA A 119 -5.53 20.28 -6.34
CA ALA A 119 -5.11 21.65 -6.07
C ALA A 119 -5.28 22.01 -4.59
N ALA A 120 -6.44 21.67 -4.00
CA ALA A 120 -6.72 21.92 -2.59
C ALA A 120 -5.75 21.17 -1.67
N TYR A 121 -5.45 19.90 -1.98
CA TYR A 121 -4.56 19.09 -1.15
C TYR A 121 -3.12 19.61 -1.18
N VAL A 122 -2.58 19.89 -2.38
CA VAL A 122 -1.24 20.48 -2.54
C VAL A 122 -1.15 21.85 -1.87
N ALA A 123 -2.16 22.70 -2.05
CA ALA A 123 -2.20 24.03 -1.43
C ALA A 123 -2.22 23.95 0.11
N ARG A 124 -2.95 22.98 0.70
CA ARG A 124 -2.94 22.77 2.15
C ARG A 124 -1.55 22.39 2.66
N ILE A 125 -0.87 21.46 1.99
CA ILE A 125 0.48 21.05 2.37
C ILE A 125 1.44 22.25 2.32
N GLN A 126 1.38 23.05 1.25
CA GLN A 126 2.19 24.27 1.11
C GLN A 126 1.90 25.27 2.22
N ALA A 127 0.63 25.52 2.52
CA ALA A 127 0.22 26.43 3.59
C ALA A 127 0.76 25.99 4.97
N ILE A 128 0.79 24.70 5.27
CA ILE A 128 1.40 24.18 6.51
C ILE A 128 2.91 24.36 6.48
N ALA A 129 3.56 24.04 5.35
CA ALA A 129 5.01 24.16 5.21
C ALA A 129 5.51 25.61 5.25
N ASP A 130 4.65 26.58 4.97
CA ASP A 130 4.95 28.02 5.04
C ASP A 130 4.51 28.67 6.37
N ALA A 131 3.75 27.94 7.21
CA ALA A 131 3.26 28.43 8.49
C ALA A 131 4.37 28.46 9.57
N PRO A 132 4.21 29.27 10.64
CA PRO A 132 5.15 29.28 11.75
C PRO A 132 5.30 27.94 12.47
N ASP A 133 4.23 27.14 12.54
CA ASP A 133 4.27 25.77 13.06
C ASP A 133 4.05 24.76 11.92
N PRO A 134 5.10 24.06 11.47
CA PRO A 134 5.02 23.04 10.42
C PRO A 134 4.68 21.65 10.98
N SER A 135 4.46 21.49 12.30
CA SER A 135 4.19 20.19 12.93
C SER A 135 3.07 19.37 12.26
N PRO A 136 2.00 19.96 11.70
CA PRO A 136 0.96 19.19 11.00
C PRO A 136 1.45 18.46 9.74
N LEU A 137 2.63 18.77 9.18
CA LEU A 137 3.25 17.97 8.11
C LEU A 137 3.43 16.49 8.51
N LEU A 138 3.58 16.22 9.81
CA LEU A 138 3.68 14.86 10.33
C LEU A 138 2.45 14.02 10.02
N ALA A 139 1.26 14.64 9.95
CA ALA A 139 0.02 13.95 9.61
C ALA A 139 0.05 13.37 8.18
N HIS A 140 0.57 14.14 7.22
CA HIS A 140 0.73 13.68 5.83
C HIS A 140 1.71 12.51 5.76
N ALA A 141 2.86 12.62 6.42
CA ALA A 141 3.85 11.55 6.49
C ALA A 141 3.24 10.28 7.13
N TYR A 142 2.49 10.43 8.24
CA TYR A 142 1.82 9.33 8.93
C TYR A 142 0.84 8.59 8.03
N VAL A 143 -0.16 9.30 7.47
CA VAL A 143 -1.22 8.63 6.71
C VAL A 143 -0.67 8.00 5.44
N ARG A 144 0.23 8.70 4.74
CA ARG A 144 0.79 8.23 3.47
C ARG A 144 1.77 7.08 3.68
N TYR A 145 2.87 7.29 4.43
CA TYR A 145 3.91 6.28 4.55
C TYR A 145 3.45 5.01 5.29
N LEU A 146 2.68 5.13 6.38
CA LEU A 146 2.21 3.93 7.09
C LEU A 146 1.14 3.17 6.30
N GLY A 147 0.35 3.87 5.48
CA GLY A 147 -0.57 3.26 4.51
C GLY A 147 0.19 2.42 3.49
N ASP A 148 1.22 3.01 2.88
CA ASP A 148 2.07 2.34 1.88
C ASP A 148 2.76 1.09 2.47
N LEU A 149 3.26 1.19 3.70
CA LEU A 149 3.91 0.09 4.45
C LEU A 149 2.94 -1.01 4.94
N SER A 150 1.63 -0.80 4.84
CA SER A 150 0.62 -1.76 5.32
C SER A 150 -0.11 -2.46 4.17
N GLY A 151 -0.47 -1.74 3.11
CA GLY A 151 -1.17 -2.30 1.94
C GLY A 151 -0.29 -2.61 0.73
N GLY A 152 0.93 -2.07 0.68
CA GLY A 152 1.74 -2.01 -0.54
C GLY A 152 2.00 -3.36 -1.21
N GLN A 153 2.20 -4.44 -0.45
CA GLN A 153 2.46 -5.78 -1.01
C GLN A 153 1.24 -6.42 -1.68
N SER A 154 0.03 -6.15 -1.19
CA SER A 154 -1.20 -6.63 -1.83
C SER A 154 -1.50 -5.82 -3.09
N ILE A 155 -1.32 -4.50 -3.01
CA ILE A 155 -1.47 -3.61 -4.17
C ILE A 155 -0.45 -3.97 -5.26
N GLN A 156 0.83 -4.14 -4.91
CA GLN A 156 1.88 -4.52 -5.85
C GLN A 156 1.55 -5.80 -6.62
N ARG A 157 1.03 -6.83 -5.93
CA ARG A 157 0.59 -8.08 -6.57
C ARG A 157 -0.58 -7.89 -7.53
N ALA A 158 -1.58 -7.10 -7.14
CA ALA A 158 -2.72 -6.78 -7.98
C ALA A 158 -2.29 -6.06 -9.26
N LEU A 159 -1.48 -5.02 -9.13
CA LEU A 159 -1.01 -4.21 -10.26
C LEU A 159 -0.06 -4.97 -11.18
N ALA A 160 0.81 -5.83 -10.63
CA ALA A 160 1.68 -6.69 -11.41
C ALA A 160 0.87 -7.58 -12.36
N LYS A 161 -0.20 -8.19 -11.83
CA LYS A 161 -1.12 -8.99 -12.63
C LYS A 161 -1.90 -8.14 -13.63
N ALA A 162 -2.45 -7.01 -13.20
CA ALA A 162 -3.31 -6.15 -14.03
C ALA A 162 -2.60 -5.58 -15.26
N TYR A 163 -1.32 -5.21 -15.12
CA TYR A 163 -0.57 -4.51 -16.17
C TYR A 163 0.60 -5.31 -16.74
N GLY A 164 0.68 -6.61 -16.43
CA GLY A 164 1.77 -7.47 -16.91
C GLY A 164 3.16 -7.03 -16.45
N LEU A 165 3.28 -6.54 -15.21
CA LEU A 165 4.54 -6.06 -14.64
C LEU A 165 5.24 -7.17 -13.86
N THR A 166 6.57 -7.12 -13.81
CA THR A 166 7.35 -8.01 -12.96
C THR A 166 7.20 -7.60 -11.49
N MET A 167 6.89 -8.55 -10.61
CA MET A 167 6.84 -8.32 -9.16
C MET A 167 8.17 -7.74 -8.65
N GLY A 168 8.10 -6.59 -7.96
CA GLY A 168 9.28 -5.87 -7.47
C GLY A 168 10.10 -5.16 -8.55
N GLY A 169 9.63 -5.12 -9.79
CA GLY A 169 10.29 -4.46 -10.91
C GLY A 169 9.82 -3.02 -11.16
N ALA A 170 10.25 -2.47 -12.29
CA ALA A 170 9.87 -1.13 -12.74
C ALA A 170 8.36 -1.01 -12.97
N GLY A 171 7.81 0.17 -12.64
CA GLY A 171 6.36 0.40 -12.60
C GLY A 171 5.71 0.04 -11.25
N LEU A 172 6.47 -0.54 -10.32
CA LEU A 172 6.04 -0.94 -8.97
C LEU A 172 7.04 -0.55 -7.88
N SER A 173 8.01 0.31 -8.20
CA SER A 173 9.08 0.77 -7.30
C SER A 173 8.53 1.55 -6.11
N PHE A 174 7.41 2.27 -6.28
CA PHE A 174 6.71 3.03 -5.25
C PHE A 174 6.39 2.16 -4.01
N TYR A 175 5.97 0.91 -4.24
CA TYR A 175 5.62 -0.05 -3.18
C TYR A 175 6.83 -0.81 -2.60
N SER A 176 8.03 -0.54 -3.10
CA SER A 176 9.26 -1.21 -2.68
C SER A 176 9.99 -0.34 -1.66
N PHE A 177 10.26 -0.90 -0.48
CA PHE A 177 11.05 -0.25 0.57
C PHE A 177 12.35 -0.99 0.82
N LYS A 178 13.33 -0.29 1.36
CA LYS A 178 14.60 -0.87 1.82
C LYS A 178 14.52 -1.18 3.31
N GLU A 179 15.42 -2.04 3.79
CA GLU A 179 15.57 -2.30 5.22
C GLU A 179 15.95 -1.03 5.99
N LEU A 180 15.60 -0.96 7.28
CA LEU A 180 15.86 0.24 8.09
C LEU A 180 17.36 0.55 8.23
N THR A 181 18.20 -0.50 8.22
CA THR A 181 19.65 -0.40 8.49
C THR A 181 20.50 -0.83 7.29
N SER A 182 19.91 -1.09 6.12
CA SER A 182 20.65 -1.57 4.95
C SER A 182 19.96 -1.17 3.64
N SER A 183 20.65 -1.33 2.51
CA SER A 183 20.06 -1.06 1.18
C SER A 183 19.29 -2.24 0.58
N LYS A 184 19.15 -3.36 1.32
CA LYS A 184 18.42 -4.54 0.84
C LYS A 184 16.91 -4.27 0.76
N PRO A 185 16.17 -4.97 -0.09
CA PRO A 185 14.71 -4.90 -0.09
C PRO A 185 14.12 -5.37 1.25
N ALA A 186 13.17 -4.61 1.81
CA ALA A 186 12.48 -4.96 3.04
C ALA A 186 11.48 -6.10 2.80
N ASN A 187 11.51 -7.10 3.69
CA ASN A 187 10.47 -8.11 3.80
C ASN A 187 9.36 -7.64 4.79
N GLN A 188 8.32 -8.46 5.01
CA GLN A 188 7.22 -8.10 5.91
C GLN A 188 7.67 -7.79 7.35
N GLY A 189 8.67 -8.50 7.86
CA GLY A 189 9.24 -8.25 9.18
C GLY A 189 9.91 -6.87 9.25
N GLU A 190 10.69 -6.52 8.22
CA GLU A 190 11.31 -5.20 8.10
C GLU A 190 10.28 -4.08 7.92
N MET A 191 9.20 -4.31 7.14
CA MET A 191 8.08 -3.35 7.08
C MET A 191 7.49 -3.07 8.46
N LYS A 192 7.33 -4.11 9.31
CA LYS A 192 6.87 -3.91 10.69
C LYS A 192 7.86 -3.06 11.49
N ARG A 193 9.16 -3.33 11.39
CA ARG A 193 10.20 -2.57 12.11
C ARG A 193 10.25 -1.11 11.67
N ILE A 194 10.09 -0.82 10.38
CA ILE A 194 10.01 0.55 9.86
C ILE A 194 8.78 1.27 10.45
N LYS A 195 7.61 0.62 10.47
CA LYS A 195 6.41 1.20 11.09
C LYS A 195 6.59 1.47 12.58
N ASP A 196 7.21 0.55 13.31
CA ASP A 196 7.46 0.70 14.75
C ASP A 196 8.48 1.84 15.01
N TRP A 197 9.54 1.93 14.21
CA TRP A 197 10.50 3.05 14.24
C TRP A 197 9.80 4.39 13.99
N PHE A 198 8.97 4.48 12.95
CA PHE A 198 8.23 5.70 12.62
C PHE A 198 7.28 6.12 13.75
N ARG A 199 6.54 5.16 14.33
CA ARG A 199 5.66 5.43 15.49
C ARG A 199 6.44 5.92 16.71
N ALA A 200 7.58 5.31 17.01
CA ALA A 200 8.45 5.78 18.09
C ALA A 200 8.96 7.21 17.82
N GLY A 201 9.31 7.52 16.57
CA GLY A 201 9.68 8.87 16.14
C GLY A 201 8.57 9.88 16.36
N MET A 202 7.33 9.59 15.93
CA MET A 202 6.18 10.46 16.17
C MET A 202 5.94 10.72 17.66
N ASN A 203 6.01 9.66 18.48
CA ASN A 203 5.82 9.77 19.92
C ASN A 203 6.91 10.63 20.58
N LYS A 204 8.16 10.47 20.15
CA LYS A 204 9.29 11.30 20.60
C LYS A 204 9.10 12.76 20.19
N GLY A 205 8.72 13.01 18.93
CA GLY A 205 8.59 14.35 18.38
C GLY A 205 7.47 15.16 19.03
N ALA A 206 6.30 14.54 19.26
CA ALA A 206 5.18 15.20 19.93
C ALA A 206 5.33 15.27 21.46
N GLY A 207 5.99 14.28 22.08
CA GLY A 207 6.12 14.17 23.52
C GLY A 207 4.77 14.25 24.23
N ASP A 208 4.70 15.08 25.29
CA ASP A 208 3.48 15.34 26.05
C ASP A 208 2.70 16.58 25.58
N ASN A 209 3.13 17.22 24.48
CA ASN A 209 2.48 18.43 23.98
C ASN A 209 1.12 18.11 23.35
N GLN A 210 0.04 18.38 24.09
CA GLN A 210 -1.32 18.09 23.65
C GLN A 210 -1.79 18.96 22.48
N ASP A 211 -1.29 20.19 22.35
CA ASP A 211 -1.63 21.09 21.24
C ASP A 211 -1.07 20.55 19.92
N VAL A 212 0.18 20.08 19.92
CA VAL A 212 0.79 19.39 18.76
C VAL A 212 0.01 18.13 18.43
N LYS A 213 -0.34 17.30 19.43
CA LYS A 213 -1.12 16.08 19.19
C LYS A 213 -2.48 16.39 18.58
N ALA A 214 -3.17 17.43 19.06
CA ALA A 214 -4.46 17.87 18.54
C ALA A 214 -4.33 18.36 17.09
N ALA A 215 -3.34 19.23 16.80
CA ALA A 215 -3.12 19.78 15.46
C ALA A 215 -2.77 18.70 14.44
N VAL A 216 -1.89 17.75 14.80
CA VAL A 216 -1.53 16.62 13.93
C VAL A 216 -2.72 15.66 13.75
N MET A 217 -3.51 15.41 14.78
CA MET A 217 -4.72 14.59 14.68
C MET A 217 -5.77 15.23 13.76
N GLU A 218 -6.06 16.52 13.94
CA GLU A 218 -6.99 17.24 13.07
C GLU A 218 -6.53 17.20 11.60
N GLU A 219 -5.24 17.44 11.36
CA GLU A 219 -4.70 17.36 9.99
C GLU A 219 -4.75 15.92 9.46
N ALA A 220 -4.54 14.89 10.28
CA ALA A 220 -4.65 13.52 9.83
C ALA A 220 -6.07 13.18 9.37
N SER A 221 -7.11 13.67 10.06
CA SER A 221 -8.48 13.56 9.57
C SER A 221 -8.66 14.24 8.21
N ARG A 222 -8.15 15.47 8.04
CA ARG A 222 -8.19 16.18 6.74
C ARG A 222 -7.46 15.41 5.64
N VAL A 223 -6.34 14.76 5.95
CA VAL A 223 -5.59 13.94 5.00
C VAL A 223 -6.42 12.74 4.50
N PHE A 224 -7.22 12.11 5.36
CA PHE A 224 -8.15 11.05 4.92
C PHE A 224 -9.27 11.62 4.04
N ASP A 225 -9.82 12.79 4.37
CA ASP A 225 -10.82 13.48 3.54
C ASP A 225 -10.25 13.77 2.14
N TYR A 226 -9.04 14.36 2.08
CA TYR A 226 -8.35 14.59 0.82
C TYR A 226 -8.12 13.30 0.05
N THR A 227 -7.66 12.24 0.73
CA THR A 227 -7.45 10.92 0.10
C THR A 227 -8.73 10.41 -0.54
N GLY A 228 -9.87 10.51 0.15
CA GLY A 228 -11.18 10.17 -0.40
C GLY A 228 -11.55 11.01 -1.63
N THR A 229 -11.27 12.32 -1.61
CA THR A 229 -11.52 13.19 -2.79
C THR A 229 -10.61 12.87 -3.97
N ILE A 230 -9.33 12.54 -3.75
CA ILE A 230 -8.41 12.11 -4.81
C ILE A 230 -8.87 10.81 -5.45
N PHE A 231 -9.38 9.86 -4.65
CA PHE A 231 -9.95 8.62 -5.19
C PHE A 231 -11.19 8.87 -6.07
N LYS A 232 -11.99 9.90 -5.78
CA LYS A 232 -13.14 10.28 -6.61
C LYS A 232 -12.73 10.90 -7.95
N GLU A 233 -11.50 11.37 -8.07
CA GLU A 233 -10.98 11.87 -9.35
C GLU A 233 -10.66 10.73 -10.33
N ILE A 234 -10.56 9.47 -9.87
CA ILE A 234 -10.29 8.31 -10.74
C ILE A 234 -11.50 8.07 -11.66
N ASN A 235 -11.24 8.06 -12.96
CA ASN A 235 -12.28 7.79 -13.95
C ASN A 235 -12.48 6.27 -14.09
N LEU A 236 -13.57 5.76 -13.52
CA LEU A 236 -13.95 4.34 -13.58
C LEU A 236 -14.68 3.93 -14.87
N GLU A 237 -15.09 4.91 -15.70
CA GLU A 237 -15.83 4.65 -16.95
C GLU A 237 -14.91 4.36 -18.14
N LYS A 238 -13.61 4.64 -18.02
CA LYS A 238 -12.64 4.15 -19.01
C LYS A 238 -12.45 2.66 -18.81
N GLU A 239 -13.11 1.87 -19.65
CA GLU A 239 -12.92 0.43 -19.68
C GLU A 239 -11.43 0.09 -19.86
N SER A 240 -10.92 -0.79 -18.99
CA SER A 240 -9.64 -1.46 -19.22
C SER A 240 -9.69 -2.16 -20.57
N LYS A 241 -8.95 -1.64 -21.55
CA LYS A 241 -8.58 -2.44 -22.72
C LYS A 241 -7.63 -3.50 -22.21
N VAL A 242 -8.17 -4.65 -21.84
CA VAL A 242 -7.43 -5.83 -21.42
C VAL A 242 -6.33 -6.10 -22.46
N VAL A 243 -5.07 -5.82 -22.13
CA VAL A 243 -3.92 -6.29 -22.91
C VAL A 243 -3.56 -7.67 -22.40
N PHE A 244 -4.47 -8.61 -22.63
CA PHE A 244 -4.14 -10.01 -22.70
C PHE A 244 -5.15 -10.68 -23.62
N ASP A 245 -4.88 -10.60 -24.91
CA ASP A 245 -5.45 -11.53 -25.88
C ASP A 245 -4.65 -12.83 -25.72
N ALA A 246 -5.15 -13.73 -24.87
CA ALA A 246 -4.61 -15.08 -24.77
C ALA A 246 -5.10 -15.89 -25.96
N ASP A 247 -4.54 -15.65 -27.15
CA ASP A 247 -4.53 -16.66 -28.20
C ASP A 247 -3.46 -16.37 -29.25
N SER A 248 -2.27 -16.94 -29.03
CA SER A 248 -1.66 -17.85 -30.00
C SER A 248 -0.36 -18.42 -29.46
N ASP A 249 -0.38 -19.74 -29.31
CA ASP A 249 0.77 -20.66 -29.28
C ASP A 249 1.42 -20.97 -27.91
N THR A 250 0.92 -22.03 -27.28
CA THR A 250 1.71 -23.23 -26.96
C THR A 250 0.79 -24.29 -26.34
N GLY A 251 0.77 -25.48 -26.94
CA GLY A 251 -0.07 -26.58 -26.49
C GLY A 251 0.13 -26.92 -25.01
N SER A 252 -0.93 -26.82 -24.22
CA SER A 252 -0.96 -27.40 -22.87
C SER A 252 -2.36 -27.94 -22.56
N ARG A 253 -2.39 -29.17 -22.02
CA ARG A 253 -3.62 -29.92 -21.75
C ARG A 253 -4.48 -29.15 -20.75
N THR A 254 -5.65 -28.69 -21.19
CA THR A 254 -6.68 -28.16 -20.30
C THR A 254 -7.24 -29.29 -19.44
N TYR A 255 -7.01 -29.23 -18.13
CA TYR A 255 -7.70 -30.11 -17.18
C TYR A 255 -9.14 -29.65 -17.02
N SER A 256 -10.07 -30.60 -16.96
CA SER A 256 -11.49 -30.29 -16.75
C SER A 256 -11.67 -29.59 -15.41
N ILE A 257 -12.61 -28.62 -15.36
CA ILE A 257 -13.03 -27.94 -14.12
C ILE A 257 -13.42 -28.97 -13.05
N ALA A 258 -13.97 -30.11 -13.44
CA ALA A 258 -14.28 -31.22 -12.54
C ALA A 258 -13.02 -31.81 -11.87
N SER A 259 -11.89 -31.87 -12.58
CA SER A 259 -10.60 -32.35 -12.07
C SER A 259 -10.04 -31.40 -11.01
N VAL A 260 -10.14 -30.09 -11.27
CA VAL A 260 -9.67 -29.05 -10.34
C VAL A 260 -10.53 -29.03 -9.07
N VAL A 261 -11.85 -29.11 -9.21
CA VAL A 261 -12.77 -29.17 -8.07
C VAL A 261 -12.56 -30.44 -7.25
N ALA A 262 -12.32 -31.58 -7.89
CA ALA A 262 -12.04 -32.84 -7.19
C ALA A 262 -10.74 -32.78 -6.36
N VAL A 263 -9.68 -32.17 -6.90
CA VAL A 263 -8.40 -32.01 -6.18
C VAL A 263 -8.56 -31.06 -4.99
N VAL A 264 -9.25 -29.93 -5.18
CA VAL A 264 -9.50 -28.96 -4.10
C VAL A 264 -10.33 -29.60 -2.98
N LEU A 265 -11.39 -30.33 -3.32
CA LEU A 265 -12.19 -31.06 -2.33
C LEU A 265 -11.38 -32.13 -1.59
N ALA A 266 -10.52 -32.88 -2.29
CA ALA A 266 -9.66 -33.88 -1.67
C ALA A 266 -8.66 -33.25 -0.68
N VAL A 267 -8.07 -32.10 -1.04
CA VAL A 267 -7.15 -31.35 -0.16
C VAL A 267 -7.88 -30.77 1.05
N CYS A 268 -9.09 -30.23 0.88
CA CYS A 268 -9.91 -29.72 1.98
C CYS A 268 -10.34 -30.85 2.94
N ILE A 269 -10.72 -32.02 2.43
CA ILE A 269 -11.07 -33.19 3.25
C ILE A 269 -9.83 -33.72 3.97
N GLY A 270 -8.69 -33.81 3.29
CA GLY A 270 -7.41 -34.21 3.90
C GLY A 270 -6.99 -33.26 5.02
N HIS A 271 -7.10 -31.95 4.80
CA HIS A 271 -6.82 -30.94 5.82
C HIS A 271 -7.78 -31.04 7.01
N PHE A 272 -9.09 -31.22 6.78
CA PHE A 272 -10.09 -31.38 7.84
C PHE A 272 -9.88 -32.65 8.66
N ILE A 273 -9.53 -33.78 8.03
CA ILE A 273 -9.20 -35.02 8.73
C ILE A 273 -7.94 -34.86 9.58
N LEU A 274 -6.93 -34.13 9.10
CA LEU A 274 -5.70 -33.88 9.84
C LEU A 274 -5.89 -32.91 11.01
N THR A 275 -6.71 -31.87 10.85
CA THR A 275 -6.89 -30.82 11.86
C THR A 275 -7.97 -31.13 12.88
N VAL A 276 -9.08 -31.77 12.48
CA VAL A 276 -10.22 -32.07 13.36
C VAL A 276 -10.20 -33.54 13.83
N GLY A 277 -9.66 -34.45 13.02
CA GLY A 277 -9.58 -35.89 13.33
C GLY A 277 -8.49 -36.29 14.33
N GLY A 278 -7.78 -35.32 14.92
CA GLY A 278 -6.80 -35.54 15.99
C GLY A 278 -5.57 -36.33 15.52
N PHE A 279 -4.82 -35.75 14.58
CA PHE A 279 -3.53 -36.29 14.08
C PHE A 279 -2.31 -35.58 14.70
N THR A 280 -2.47 -35.01 15.90
CA THR A 280 -1.39 -34.34 16.64
C THR A 280 -1.11 -35.07 17.96
N GLY A 281 0.17 -35.30 18.28
CA GLY A 281 0.60 -36.06 19.47
C GLY A 281 0.65 -37.58 19.25
N GLU A 282 0.78 -38.36 20.32
CA GLU A 282 0.94 -39.83 20.27
C GLU A 282 -0.17 -40.55 19.48
N ARG A 283 -1.43 -40.09 19.58
CA ARG A 283 -2.56 -40.64 18.82
C ARG A 283 -2.45 -40.44 17.30
N GLY A 284 -1.74 -39.41 16.85
CA GLY A 284 -1.46 -39.19 15.42
C GLY A 284 -0.37 -40.13 14.91
N TYR A 285 0.62 -40.44 15.75
CA TYR A 285 1.71 -41.36 15.44
C TYR A 285 1.21 -42.81 15.31
N GLU A 286 0.35 -43.26 16.23
CA GLU A 286 -0.27 -44.60 16.15
C GLU A 286 -1.10 -44.80 14.88
N LYS A 287 -1.84 -43.76 14.45
CA LYS A 287 -2.62 -43.79 13.20
C LYS A 287 -1.74 -43.80 11.95
N LEU A 288 -0.55 -43.18 12.01
CA LEU A 288 0.42 -43.19 10.91
C LEU A 288 1.02 -44.59 10.75
N ILE A 289 1.39 -45.24 11.85
CA ILE A 289 1.88 -46.63 11.85
C ILE A 289 0.81 -47.58 11.31
N ALA A 290 -0.44 -47.46 11.75
CA ALA A 290 -1.53 -48.28 11.24
C ALA A 290 -1.78 -48.09 9.73
N ALA A 291 -1.58 -46.87 9.21
CA ALA A 291 -1.68 -46.58 7.79
C ALA A 291 -0.51 -47.20 7.00
N GLU A 292 0.72 -47.10 7.49
CA GLU A 292 1.90 -47.74 6.88
C GLU A 292 1.77 -49.27 6.83
N GLU A 293 1.29 -49.89 7.91
CA GLU A 293 1.02 -51.34 7.95
C GLU A 293 -0.04 -51.75 6.93
N TRP A 294 -1.13 -50.98 6.82
CA TRP A 294 -2.18 -51.23 5.82
C TRP A 294 -1.68 -51.10 4.38
N PHE A 295 -0.87 -50.09 4.08
CA PHE A 295 -0.27 -49.92 2.75
C PHE A 295 0.72 -51.05 2.43
N SER A 296 1.51 -51.49 3.40
CA SER A 296 2.45 -52.59 3.22
C SER A 296 1.77 -53.94 2.94
N THR A 297 0.57 -54.16 3.50
CA THR A 297 -0.23 -55.37 3.25
C THR A 297 -0.97 -55.32 1.92
N LYS A 298 -1.41 -54.14 1.47
CA LYS A 298 -2.06 -53.95 0.16
C LYS A 298 -1.12 -53.99 -1.04
N LEU A 299 0.18 -53.73 -0.85
CA LEU A 299 1.20 -53.73 -1.93
C LEU A 299 1.92 -55.08 -2.10
N ARG A 300 1.63 -56.09 -1.26
CA ARG A 300 2.13 -57.47 -1.38
C ARG A 300 1.06 -58.50 -1.77
N GLY A 301 -0.15 -58.06 -2.11
CA GLY A 301 -1.26 -58.90 -2.58
C GLY A 301 -1.59 -58.66 -4.05
#